data_AF-A0A7W1E825-F1
#
_entry.id   AF-A0A7W1E825-F1
#
_cell.length_a   1.000
_cell.length_b   1.000
_cell.length_c   1.000
_cell.angle_alpha   90.00
_cell.angle_beta   90.00
_cell.angle_gamma   90.00
#
_symmetry.space_group_name_H-M   'P 1'
#
loop_
_entity.id
_entity.type
_entity.pdbx_description
1 polymer ?
#
loop_
_entity_poly.entity_id
_entity_poly.type
_entity_poly.pdbx_seq_one_letter_code
_entity_poly.pdbx_strand_id
1 'polypeptide(L)'
;LMVSFALLSFGAPTVLGGSGFLSVYIAAVILGDGELPYRAGILRVHDALAWLAQIAMFLLLGLLVSPSRMIDVAVPGIILAFFLTFIARPLVTALSLFPFRYTAKDVAYVGWVGLRGAVPIVLATFVILSRASGSEKIFDLVFFIVVVNALIPGMTVRWVTKKLGLESDDPPMPRAVLEIESLQPLRETLSSFYIDEDLDLAGVQLADIPFPESAGATLIVRGSNLIPPKPDTILAVGDHLYVFSRPDDLPFIQLMFGRPEEK
;
A
#
# COMPACT_ATOMS: atom_id res chain seq x y z
N LEU A 1 3.48 -2.26 24.13
CA LEU A 1 2.15 -1.67 24.40
C LEU A 1 1.25 -1.72 23.18
N MET A 2 1.66 -1.20 22.01
CA MET A 2 0.83 -1.24 20.78
C MET A 2 0.32 -2.63 20.41
N VAL A 3 1.18 -3.66 20.38
CA VAL A 3 0.75 -5.03 20.09
C VAL A 3 -0.26 -5.54 21.11
N SER A 4 -0.06 -5.24 22.40
CA SER A 4 -1.02 -5.60 23.45
C SER A 4 -2.37 -4.90 23.26
N PHE A 5 -2.35 -3.62 22.87
CA PHE A 5 -3.55 -2.87 22.55
C PHE A 5 -4.28 -3.43 21.31
N ALA A 6 -3.54 -3.83 20.27
CA ALA A 6 -4.11 -4.50 19.10
C ALA A 6 -4.79 -5.84 19.48
N LEU A 7 -4.11 -6.66 20.30
CA LEU A 7 -4.66 -7.93 20.80
C LEU A 7 -5.88 -7.73 21.70
N LEU A 8 -5.88 -6.71 22.56
CA LEU A 8 -7.03 -6.36 23.39
C LEU A 8 -8.21 -5.86 22.54
N SER A 9 -7.93 -5.00 21.57
CA SER A 9 -8.94 -4.45 20.64
C SER A 9 -9.57 -5.55 19.78
N PHE A 10 -8.81 -6.62 19.47
CA PHE A 10 -9.34 -7.82 18.85
C PHE A 10 -10.12 -8.70 19.84
N GLY A 11 -9.54 -9.00 21.00
CA GLY A 11 -10.04 -9.99 21.94
C GLY A 11 -11.31 -9.58 22.69
N ALA A 12 -11.36 -8.36 23.24
CA ALA A 12 -12.48 -7.92 24.06
C ALA A 12 -13.83 -7.93 23.31
N PRO A 13 -13.93 -7.39 22.07
CA PRO A 13 -15.17 -7.50 21.29
C PRO A 13 -15.49 -8.92 20.86
N THR A 14 -14.47 -9.74 20.55
CA THR A 14 -14.69 -11.15 20.16
C THR A 14 -15.37 -11.94 21.27
N VAL A 15 -14.98 -11.72 22.53
CA VAL A 15 -15.61 -12.38 23.69
C VAL A 15 -17.06 -11.89 23.91
N LEU A 16 -17.36 -10.64 23.55
CA LEU A 16 -18.70 -10.07 23.61
C LEU A 16 -19.58 -10.45 22.41
N GLY A 17 -19.10 -11.29 21.49
CA GLY A 17 -19.82 -11.72 20.29
C GLY A 17 -19.72 -10.75 19.10
N GLY A 18 -18.87 -9.74 19.18
CA GLY A 18 -18.54 -8.82 18.08
C GLY A 18 -17.43 -9.34 17.17
N SER A 19 -17.15 -8.62 16.08
CA SER A 19 -16.04 -8.93 15.16
C SER A 19 -14.73 -8.32 15.65
N GLY A 20 -13.81 -9.16 16.14
CA GLY A 20 -12.47 -8.72 16.55
C GLY A 20 -11.67 -8.09 15.41
N PHE A 21 -11.81 -8.60 14.18
CA PHE A 21 -11.14 -8.04 12.99
C PHE A 21 -11.61 -6.62 12.68
N LEU A 22 -12.92 -6.36 12.76
CA LEU A 22 -13.46 -5.03 12.53
C LEU A 22 -13.04 -4.06 13.64
N SER A 23 -13.05 -4.51 14.89
CA SER A 23 -12.66 -3.66 16.02
C SER A 23 -11.19 -3.25 15.95
N VAL A 24 -10.28 -4.19 15.72
CA VAL A 24 -8.85 -3.85 15.60
C VAL A 24 -8.59 -2.94 14.40
N TYR A 25 -9.34 -3.11 13.30
CA TYR A 25 -9.28 -2.21 12.14
C TYR A 25 -9.72 -0.79 12.52
N ILE A 26 -10.88 -0.63 13.18
CA ILE A 26 -11.36 0.68 13.62
C ILE A 26 -10.38 1.32 14.61
N ALA A 27 -9.86 0.55 15.56
CA ALA A 27 -8.87 1.03 16.52
C ALA A 27 -7.59 1.51 15.79
N ALA A 28 -7.13 0.78 14.77
CA ALA A 28 -5.98 1.18 13.97
C ALA A 28 -6.26 2.44 13.13
N VAL A 29 -7.46 2.60 12.56
CA VAL A 29 -7.87 3.80 11.82
C VAL A 29 -7.90 5.02 12.73
N ILE A 30 -8.54 4.91 13.90
CA ILE A 30 -8.62 6.02 14.88
C ILE A 30 -7.21 6.40 15.36
N LEU A 31 -6.35 5.41 15.60
CA LEU A 31 -4.99 5.65 16.08
C LEU A 31 -4.05 6.18 14.98
N GLY A 32 -4.31 5.81 13.72
CA GLY A 32 -3.53 6.24 12.56
C GLY A 32 -3.76 7.70 12.17
N ASP A 33 -4.88 8.29 12.57
CA ASP A 33 -5.22 9.71 12.38
C ASP A 33 -4.49 10.63 13.39
N GLY A 34 -4.00 10.08 14.50
CA GLY A 34 -3.29 10.83 15.54
C GLY A 34 -1.78 10.96 15.31
N GLU A 35 -1.17 11.97 15.93
CA GLU A 35 0.28 12.09 16.01
C GLU A 35 0.85 10.98 16.93
N LEU A 36 1.46 9.97 16.32
CA LEU A 36 2.09 8.86 17.04
C LEU A 36 3.58 9.15 17.28
N PRO A 37 4.04 9.23 18.54
CA PRO A 37 5.46 9.21 18.85
C PRO A 37 6.09 7.94 18.27
N TYR A 38 7.24 8.07 17.60
CA TYR A 38 7.96 6.94 16.97
C TYR A 38 7.13 6.17 15.92
N ARG A 39 6.24 6.86 15.19
CA ARG A 39 5.38 6.26 14.14
C ARG A 39 6.14 5.33 13.20
N ALA A 40 7.29 5.77 12.68
CA ALA A 40 8.12 4.97 11.76
C ALA A 40 8.56 3.64 12.39
N GLY A 41 9.11 3.67 13.61
CA GLY A 41 9.48 2.46 14.35
C GLY A 41 8.29 1.54 14.64
N ILE A 42 7.13 2.10 15.02
CA ILE A 42 5.92 1.31 15.28
C ILE A 42 5.43 0.62 14.01
N LEU A 43 5.36 1.34 12.89
CA LEU A 43 4.96 0.78 11.60
C LEU A 43 5.92 -0.32 11.18
N ARG A 44 7.23 -0.06 11.24
CA ARG A 44 8.25 -1.06 10.86
C ARG A 44 8.12 -2.38 11.63
N VAL A 45 7.86 -2.30 12.94
CA VAL A 45 7.64 -3.50 13.78
C VAL A 45 6.33 -4.21 13.42
N HIS A 46 5.24 -3.47 13.21
CA HIS A 46 3.94 -4.06 12.84
C HIS A 46 3.97 -4.64 11.43
N ASP A 47 4.65 -4.00 10.49
CA ASP A 47 4.86 -4.49 9.12
C ASP A 47 5.68 -5.79 9.13
N ALA A 48 6.76 -5.83 9.90
CA ALA A 48 7.55 -7.05 10.09
C ALA A 48 6.71 -8.18 10.69
N LEU A 49 5.88 -7.88 11.71
CA LEU A 49 5.00 -8.86 12.34
C LEU A 49 3.89 -9.33 11.40
N ALA A 50 3.29 -8.42 10.63
CA ALA A 50 2.27 -8.73 9.63
C ALA A 50 2.86 -9.61 8.51
N TRP A 51 4.07 -9.29 8.05
CA TRP A 51 4.76 -10.08 7.03
C TRP A 51 5.12 -11.48 7.54
N LEU A 52 5.63 -11.60 8.77
CA LEU A 52 5.89 -12.89 9.41
C LEU A 52 4.60 -13.70 9.58
N ALA A 53 3.53 -13.08 10.08
CA ALA A 53 2.23 -13.73 10.24
C ALA A 53 1.65 -14.18 8.89
N GLN A 54 1.84 -13.38 7.83
CA GLN A 54 1.42 -13.71 6.48
C GLN A 54 2.17 -14.92 5.93
N ILE A 55 3.50 -14.97 6.09
CA ILE A 55 4.31 -16.13 5.67
C ILE A 55 3.89 -17.37 6.47
N ALA A 56 3.79 -17.25 7.79
CA ALA A 56 3.40 -18.37 8.65
C ALA A 56 2.01 -18.90 8.26
N MET A 57 1.05 -18.02 8.02
CA MET A 57 -0.29 -18.38 7.57
C MET A 57 -0.26 -19.09 6.21
N PHE A 58 0.39 -18.54 5.19
CA PHE A 58 0.47 -19.20 3.88
C PHE A 58 1.20 -20.53 3.94
N LEU A 59 2.26 -20.63 4.75
CA LEU A 59 2.99 -21.88 4.98
C LEU A 59 2.10 -22.95 5.64
N LEU A 60 1.39 -22.60 6.72
CA LEU A 60 0.48 -23.50 7.42
C LEU A 60 -0.68 -23.94 6.54
N LEU A 61 -1.26 -23.02 5.76
CA LEU A 61 -2.35 -23.32 4.83
C LEU A 61 -1.88 -24.17 3.66
N GLY A 62 -0.68 -23.91 3.14
CA GLY A 62 -0.03 -24.73 2.12
C GLY A 62 0.31 -26.14 2.61
N LEU A 63 0.63 -26.31 3.89
CA LEU A 63 0.83 -27.62 4.51
C LEU A 63 -0.49 -28.38 4.75
N LEU A 64 -1.58 -27.65 4.98
CA LEU A 64 -2.91 -28.22 5.25
C LEU A 64 -3.57 -28.78 3.97
N VAL A 65 -3.26 -28.20 2.80
CA VAL A 65 -3.82 -28.62 1.52
C VAL A 65 -3.09 -29.83 0.95
N SER A 66 -3.82 -30.77 0.36
CA SER A 66 -3.25 -31.94 -0.32
C SER A 66 -3.31 -31.75 -1.85
N PRO A 67 -2.16 -31.74 -2.56
CA PRO A 67 -2.14 -31.52 -4.00
C PRO A 67 -2.97 -32.51 -4.81
N SER A 68 -3.09 -33.76 -4.36
CA SER A 68 -3.88 -34.78 -5.04
C SER A 68 -5.38 -34.45 -5.04
N ARG A 69 -5.93 -34.00 -3.91
CA ARG A 69 -7.34 -33.60 -3.80
C ARG A 69 -7.66 -32.32 -4.57
N MET A 70 -6.67 -31.44 -4.74
CA MET A 70 -6.83 -30.21 -5.52
C MET A 70 -7.15 -30.49 -7.00
N ILE A 71 -6.61 -31.57 -7.56
CA ILE A 71 -6.83 -31.94 -8.96
C ILE A 71 -8.30 -32.32 -9.18
N ASP A 72 -8.93 -33.00 -8.21
CA ASP A 72 -10.34 -33.39 -8.28
C ASP A 72 -11.29 -32.19 -8.27
N VAL A 73 -10.88 -31.08 -7.62
CA VAL A 73 -11.65 -29.83 -7.57
C VAL A 73 -11.18 -28.78 -8.57
N ALA A 74 -10.17 -29.08 -9.40
CA ALA A 74 -9.58 -28.10 -10.31
C ALA A 74 -10.59 -27.60 -11.34
N VAL A 75 -11.33 -28.50 -12.00
CA VAL A 75 -12.32 -28.11 -13.03
C VAL A 75 -13.45 -27.24 -12.46
N PRO A 76 -14.14 -27.61 -11.36
CA PRO A 76 -15.13 -26.71 -10.76
C PRO A 76 -14.50 -25.44 -10.16
N GLY A 77 -13.28 -25.53 -9.62
CA GLY A 77 -12.52 -24.41 -9.04
C GLY A 77 -12.16 -23.34 -10.07
N ILE A 78 -11.39 -23.71 -11.10
CA ILE A 78 -11.72 -23.49 -12.51
C ILE A 78 -12.79 -22.43 -12.83
N ILE A 79 -13.93 -23.00 -13.20
CA ILE A 79 -15.14 -22.32 -13.63
C ILE A 79 -15.58 -21.27 -12.61
N LEU A 80 -15.57 -21.62 -11.32
CA LEU A 80 -16.02 -20.70 -10.26
C LEU A 80 -15.06 -19.51 -10.10
N ALA A 81 -13.75 -19.72 -10.20
CA ALA A 81 -12.76 -18.65 -10.14
C ALA A 81 -12.93 -17.68 -11.31
N PHE A 82 -13.12 -18.19 -12.54
CA PHE A 82 -13.40 -17.36 -13.70
C PHE A 82 -14.72 -16.62 -13.56
N PHE A 83 -15.79 -17.28 -13.14
CA PHE A 83 -17.08 -16.64 -12.90
C PHE A 83 -16.95 -15.50 -11.86
N LEU A 84 -16.30 -15.76 -10.73
CA LEU A 84 -16.15 -14.76 -9.68
C LEU A 84 -15.27 -13.58 -10.12
N THR A 85 -14.29 -13.80 -10.98
CA THR A 85 -13.31 -12.77 -11.39
C THR A 85 -13.77 -11.97 -12.60
N PHE A 86 -14.41 -12.59 -13.59
CA PHE A 86 -14.83 -11.92 -14.83
C PHE A 86 -16.29 -11.47 -14.82
N ILE A 87 -17.15 -12.04 -13.96
CA ILE A 87 -18.57 -11.72 -13.92
C ILE A 87 -18.93 -11.08 -12.59
N ALA A 88 -18.82 -11.84 -11.49
CA ALA A 88 -19.33 -11.38 -10.20
C ALA A 88 -18.61 -10.11 -9.72
N ARG A 89 -17.28 -10.05 -9.85
CA ARG A 89 -16.52 -8.91 -9.37
C ARG A 89 -16.75 -7.64 -10.19
N PRO A 90 -16.61 -7.61 -11.54
CA PRO A 90 -16.90 -6.41 -12.32
C PRO A 90 -18.32 -5.91 -12.12
N LEU A 91 -19.29 -6.83 -11.95
CA LEU A 91 -20.68 -6.49 -11.66
C LEU A 91 -20.82 -5.78 -10.31
N VAL A 92 -20.23 -6.35 -9.25
CA VAL A 92 -20.29 -5.77 -7.90
C VAL A 92 -19.52 -4.46 -7.83
N THR A 93 -18.35 -4.36 -8.45
CA THR A 93 -17.59 -3.10 -8.47
C THR A 93 -18.31 -2.03 -9.28
N ALA A 94 -18.90 -2.38 -10.43
CA ALA A 94 -19.70 -1.44 -11.20
C ALA A 94 -20.92 -0.96 -10.42
N LEU A 95 -21.62 -1.84 -9.70
CA LEU A 95 -22.77 -1.47 -8.87
C LEU A 95 -22.36 -0.58 -7.69
N SER A 96 -21.26 -0.89 -7.03
CA SER A 96 -20.75 -0.12 -5.88
C SER A 96 -20.17 1.24 -6.30
N LEU A 97 -19.55 1.34 -7.48
CA LEU A 97 -18.99 2.60 -7.99
C LEU A 97 -19.99 3.42 -8.81
N PHE A 98 -21.14 2.84 -9.18
CA PHE A 98 -22.22 3.52 -9.91
C PHE A 98 -22.58 4.90 -9.34
N PRO A 99 -22.77 5.09 -8.01
CA PRO A 99 -23.13 6.41 -7.47
C PRO A 99 -21.98 7.43 -7.50
N PHE A 100 -20.72 7.00 -7.62
CA PHE A 100 -19.54 7.85 -7.51
C PHE A 100 -19.02 8.38 -8.86
N ARG A 101 -19.66 8.01 -9.99
CA ARG A 101 -19.39 8.54 -11.35
C ARG A 101 -17.94 8.39 -11.84
N TYR A 102 -17.27 7.31 -11.46
CA TYR A 102 -15.95 6.96 -12.01
C TYR A 102 -16.01 6.61 -13.50
N THR A 103 -14.89 6.75 -14.21
CA THR A 103 -14.85 6.35 -15.63
C THR A 103 -14.93 4.84 -15.78
N ALA A 104 -15.44 4.34 -16.91
CA ALA A 104 -15.54 2.91 -17.16
C ALA A 104 -14.18 2.19 -17.09
N LYS A 105 -13.08 2.91 -17.40
CA LYS A 105 -11.71 2.40 -17.28
C LYS A 105 -11.33 2.19 -15.82
N ASP A 106 -11.61 3.16 -14.95
CA ASP A 106 -11.31 3.07 -13.51
C ASP A 106 -12.13 1.96 -12.86
N VAL A 107 -13.43 1.86 -13.18
CA VAL A 107 -14.30 0.80 -12.65
C VAL A 107 -13.82 -0.58 -13.09
N ALA A 108 -13.41 -0.73 -14.36
CA ALA A 108 -12.85 -1.98 -14.86
C ALA A 108 -11.51 -2.32 -14.20
N TYR A 109 -10.66 -1.32 -13.96
CA TYR A 109 -9.37 -1.50 -13.30
C TYR A 109 -9.53 -1.88 -11.82
N VAL A 110 -10.38 -1.18 -11.08
CA VAL A 110 -10.73 -1.52 -9.69
C VAL A 110 -11.35 -2.92 -9.61
N GLY A 111 -12.21 -3.26 -10.57
CA GLY A 111 -12.74 -4.61 -10.75
C GLY A 111 -11.67 -5.66 -11.07
N TRP A 112 -10.56 -5.29 -11.71
CA TRP A 112 -9.49 -6.21 -12.06
C TRP A 112 -8.47 -6.41 -10.94
N VAL A 113 -8.03 -5.32 -10.32
CA VAL A 113 -6.90 -5.24 -9.38
C VAL A 113 -7.22 -5.74 -7.97
N GLY A 114 -8.45 -6.20 -7.72
CA GLY A 114 -8.83 -6.85 -6.45
C GLY A 114 -8.08 -8.16 -6.18
N LEU A 115 -6.80 -8.09 -5.81
CA LEU A 115 -6.00 -9.21 -5.38
C LEU A 115 -6.65 -9.79 -4.12
N ARG A 116 -7.04 -11.06 -4.19
CA ARG A 116 -7.62 -11.76 -3.04
C ARG A 116 -6.51 -12.02 -2.04
N GLY A 117 -6.69 -11.51 -0.82
CA GLY A 117 -5.80 -11.79 0.30
C GLY A 117 -6.03 -13.19 0.88
N ALA A 118 -5.37 -13.46 2.00
CA ALA A 118 -5.47 -14.72 2.72
C ALA A 118 -6.79 -14.92 3.51
N VAL A 119 -7.58 -13.86 3.68
CA VAL A 119 -8.80 -13.87 4.50
C VAL A 119 -9.79 -14.98 4.11
N PRO A 120 -10.14 -15.21 2.83
CA PRO A 120 -11.07 -16.28 2.48
C PRO A 120 -10.55 -17.67 2.85
N ILE A 121 -9.24 -17.89 2.81
CA ILE A 121 -8.63 -19.17 3.19
C ILE A 121 -8.71 -19.36 4.71
N VAL A 122 -8.45 -18.30 5.49
CA VAL A 122 -8.64 -18.32 6.95
C VAL A 122 -10.09 -18.57 7.31
N LEU A 123 -11.06 -18.00 6.58
CA LEU A 123 -12.47 -18.31 6.82
C LEU A 123 -12.81 -19.75 6.47
N ALA A 124 -12.16 -20.32 5.45
CA ALA A 124 -12.33 -21.73 5.09
C ALA A 124 -11.78 -22.70 6.15
N THR A 125 -10.77 -22.31 6.95
CA THR A 125 -10.32 -23.17 8.06
C THR A 125 -11.37 -23.31 9.15
N PHE A 126 -12.24 -22.30 9.36
CA PHE A 126 -13.40 -22.47 10.26
C PHE A 126 -14.37 -23.55 9.78
N VAL A 127 -14.50 -23.74 8.46
CA VAL A 127 -15.32 -24.82 7.90
C VAL A 127 -14.72 -26.19 8.26
N ILE A 128 -13.39 -26.35 8.18
CA ILE A 128 -12.70 -27.56 8.65
C ILE A 128 -12.93 -27.77 10.16
N LEU A 129 -12.78 -26.70 10.95
CA LEU A 129 -12.96 -26.76 12.42
C LEU A 129 -14.39 -27.14 12.83
N SER A 130 -15.38 -26.79 12.02
CA SER A 130 -16.78 -27.18 12.26
C SER A 130 -17.03 -28.70 12.14
N ARG A 131 -16.06 -29.45 11.60
CA ARG A 131 -16.16 -30.90 11.33
C ARG A 131 -17.38 -31.29 10.50
N ALA A 132 -17.92 -30.36 9.70
CA ALA A 132 -19.00 -30.61 8.78
C ALA A 132 -18.59 -31.62 7.69
N SER A 133 -19.54 -32.42 7.22
CA SER A 133 -19.33 -33.34 6.10
C SER A 133 -18.92 -32.58 4.84
N GLY A 134 -17.80 -32.95 4.22
CA GLY A 134 -17.30 -32.29 3.00
C GLY A 134 -16.53 -30.99 3.26
N SER A 135 -16.18 -30.68 4.50
CA SER A 135 -15.40 -29.48 4.86
C SER A 135 -14.04 -29.41 4.16
N GLU A 136 -13.34 -30.54 4.00
CA GLU A 136 -12.08 -30.62 3.25
C GLU A 136 -12.25 -30.20 1.78
N LYS A 137 -13.35 -30.63 1.14
CA LYS A 137 -13.63 -30.29 -0.27
C LYS A 137 -13.92 -28.79 -0.45
N ILE A 138 -14.63 -28.18 0.50
CA ILE A 138 -14.89 -26.74 0.51
C ILE A 138 -13.58 -25.97 0.72
N PHE A 139 -12.74 -26.42 1.65
CA PHE A 139 -11.44 -25.81 1.88
C PHE A 139 -10.54 -25.89 0.66
N ASP A 140 -10.37 -27.08 0.07
CA ASP A 140 -9.55 -27.30 -1.11
C ASP A 140 -10.04 -26.44 -2.29
N LEU A 141 -11.37 -26.31 -2.46
CA LEU A 141 -11.99 -25.45 -3.48
C LEU A 141 -11.71 -23.97 -3.24
N VAL A 142 -11.90 -23.47 -2.02
CA VAL A 142 -11.64 -22.06 -1.69
C VAL A 142 -10.16 -21.74 -1.83
N PHE A 143 -9.28 -22.61 -1.36
CA PHE A 143 -7.84 -22.47 -1.51
C PHE A 143 -7.45 -22.39 -2.99
N PHE A 144 -7.95 -23.31 -3.83
CA PHE A 144 -7.72 -23.30 -5.27
C PHE A 144 -8.15 -21.97 -5.91
N ILE A 145 -9.36 -21.51 -5.60
CA ILE A 145 -9.89 -20.25 -6.13
C ILE A 145 -9.02 -19.06 -5.71
N VAL A 146 -8.56 -19.00 -4.47
CA VAL A 146 -7.70 -17.91 -3.99
C VAL A 146 -6.35 -17.93 -4.69
N VAL A 147 -5.71 -19.11 -4.82
CA VAL A 147 -4.42 -19.26 -5.50
C VAL A 147 -4.51 -18.80 -6.96
N VAL A 148 -5.50 -19.30 -7.71
CA VAL A 148 -5.72 -18.91 -9.11
C VAL A 148 -5.97 -17.41 -9.24
N ASN A 149 -6.78 -16.85 -8.34
CA ASN A 149 -7.13 -15.44 -8.37
C ASN A 149 -6.12 -14.50 -7.73
N ALA A 150 -5.06 -15.02 -7.10
CA ALA A 150 -3.90 -14.26 -6.72
C ALA A 150 -2.87 -14.26 -7.87
N LEU A 151 -2.65 -15.42 -8.49
CA LEU A 151 -1.70 -15.59 -9.60
C LEU A 151 -2.12 -14.83 -10.86
N ILE A 152 -3.35 -15.01 -11.34
CA ILE A 152 -3.79 -14.41 -12.62
C ILE A 152 -3.74 -12.87 -12.56
N PRO A 153 -4.40 -12.19 -11.59
CA PRO A 153 -4.30 -10.75 -11.50
C PRO A 153 -2.88 -10.31 -11.16
N GLY A 154 -2.17 -10.99 -10.25
CA GLY A 154 -0.80 -10.64 -9.85
C GLY A 154 0.18 -10.55 -11.03
N MET A 155 0.07 -11.47 -11.99
CA MET A 155 0.88 -11.43 -13.22
C MET A 155 0.38 -10.41 -14.24
N THR A 156 -0.92 -10.11 -14.26
CA THR A 156 -1.54 -9.27 -15.31
C THR A 156 -1.72 -7.81 -14.91
N VAL A 157 -1.58 -7.43 -13.63
CA VAL A 157 -1.80 -6.06 -13.15
C VAL A 157 -1.00 -5.06 -13.98
N ARG A 158 0.34 -5.19 -14.05
CA ARG A 158 1.18 -4.25 -14.82
C ARG A 158 0.77 -4.13 -16.28
N TRP A 159 0.38 -5.24 -16.90
CA TRP A 159 -0.07 -5.25 -18.30
C TRP A 159 -1.42 -4.54 -18.47
N VAL A 160 -2.38 -4.78 -17.56
CA VAL A 160 -3.69 -4.12 -17.58
C VAL A 160 -3.57 -2.62 -17.30
N THR A 161 -2.72 -2.22 -16.36
CA THR A 161 -2.43 -0.80 -16.06
C THR A 161 -1.96 -0.07 -17.31
N LYS A 162 -0.96 -0.63 -18.02
CA LYS A 162 -0.46 -0.10 -19.30
C LYS A 162 -1.55 -0.03 -20.37
N LYS A 163 -2.32 -1.10 -20.52
CA LYS A 163 -3.36 -1.18 -21.56
C LYS A 163 -4.50 -0.20 -21.34
N LEU A 164 -4.85 0.07 -20.08
CA LEU A 164 -5.92 1.03 -19.74
C LEU A 164 -5.42 2.47 -19.73
N GLY A 165 -4.10 2.70 -19.77
CA GLY A 165 -3.50 4.03 -19.67
C GLY A 165 -3.67 4.62 -18.29
N LEU A 166 -3.55 3.78 -17.25
CA LEU A 166 -3.68 4.15 -15.84
C LEU A 166 -2.32 4.11 -15.11
N GLU A 167 -1.22 4.21 -15.86
CA GLU A 167 0.08 4.47 -15.24
C GLU A 167 0.02 5.89 -14.69
N SER A 168 0.28 6.05 -13.38
CA SER A 168 0.60 7.36 -12.84
C SER A 168 1.93 7.81 -13.47
N ASP A 169 1.99 9.03 -13.97
CA ASP A 169 3.24 9.76 -14.25
C ASP A 169 3.94 10.18 -12.95
N ASP A 170 3.79 9.39 -11.87
CA ASP A 170 4.44 9.69 -10.61
C ASP A 170 5.95 9.58 -10.81
N PRO A 171 6.71 10.58 -10.35
CA PRO A 171 8.15 10.59 -10.54
C PRO A 171 8.81 9.37 -9.91
N PRO A 172 9.91 8.86 -10.49
CA PRO A 172 10.59 7.67 -10.02
C PRO A 172 11.03 7.82 -8.56
N MET A 173 10.57 6.95 -7.66
CA MET A 173 10.85 7.06 -6.22
C MET A 173 12.34 7.31 -5.91
N PRO A 174 12.67 8.25 -5.00
CA PRO A 174 14.04 8.53 -4.60
C PRO A 174 14.69 7.27 -4.03
N ARG A 175 15.86 6.89 -4.57
CA ARG A 175 16.61 5.71 -4.10
C ARG A 175 17.15 5.85 -2.67
N ALA A 176 17.18 7.06 -2.12
CA ALA A 176 17.54 7.32 -0.74
C ALA A 176 16.39 8.05 -0.06
N VAL A 177 15.65 7.35 0.81
CA VAL A 177 14.62 7.95 1.67
C VAL A 177 15.32 8.47 2.92
N LEU A 178 15.43 9.79 3.06
CA LEU A 178 15.92 10.38 4.31
C LEU A 178 14.79 10.35 5.34
N GLU A 179 14.92 9.48 6.35
CA GLU A 179 14.02 9.45 7.51
C GLU A 179 14.66 10.25 8.65
N ILE A 180 14.13 11.44 8.93
CA ILE A 180 14.46 12.16 10.16
C ILE A 180 13.57 11.60 11.27
N GLU A 181 14.13 10.74 12.11
CA GLU A 181 13.49 10.35 13.38
C GLU A 181 13.91 11.34 14.46
N SER A 182 13.00 12.23 14.86
CA SER A 182 13.22 13.15 15.99
C SER A 182 12.43 12.69 17.21
N LEU A 183 13.07 12.77 18.39
CA LEU A 183 12.47 12.47 19.70
C LEU A 183 11.48 13.55 20.16
N GLN A 184 11.52 14.72 19.53
CA GLN A 184 10.66 15.87 19.80
C GLN A 184 10.03 16.33 18.47
N PRO A 185 8.78 16.81 18.47
CA PRO A 185 8.18 17.40 17.27
C PRO A 185 9.05 18.57 16.82
N LEU A 186 9.70 18.40 15.66
CA LEU A 186 10.39 19.51 14.99
C LEU A 186 9.28 20.45 14.49
N ARG A 187 9.50 21.76 14.64
CA ARG A 187 8.56 22.76 14.09
C ARG A 187 8.60 22.78 12.57
N GLU A 188 9.63 22.19 12.01
CA GLU A 188 9.93 22.17 10.60
C GLU A 188 9.85 20.75 10.05
N THR A 189 9.41 20.68 8.80
CA THR A 189 9.16 19.47 8.04
C THR A 189 10.21 19.34 6.94
N LEU A 190 10.70 18.12 6.75
CA LEU A 190 11.54 17.77 5.61
C LEU A 190 10.66 17.17 4.52
N SER A 191 10.64 17.82 3.35
CA SER A 191 9.88 17.38 2.17
C SER A 191 10.83 17.06 1.02
N SER A 192 10.51 16.03 0.24
CA SER A 192 11.24 15.68 -0.98
C SER A 192 10.49 16.20 -2.19
N PHE A 193 11.19 16.76 -3.16
CA PHE A 193 10.64 17.24 -4.42
C PHE A 193 11.43 16.67 -5.59
N TYR A 194 10.74 16.15 -6.60
CA TYR A 194 11.34 15.69 -7.84
C TYR A 194 11.46 16.81 -8.85
N ILE A 195 12.64 16.99 -9.43
CA ILE A 195 12.85 17.93 -10.53
C ILE A 195 12.54 17.21 -11.86
N ASP A 196 11.33 17.42 -12.36
CA ASP A 196 10.87 16.96 -13.67
C ASP A 196 11.34 17.87 -14.81
N GLU A 197 11.21 17.44 -16.07
CA GLU A 197 11.43 18.25 -17.27
C GLU A 197 10.43 19.41 -17.37
N ASP A 198 9.21 19.24 -16.84
CA ASP A 198 8.16 20.27 -16.83
C ASP A 198 8.43 21.40 -15.82
N LEU A 199 9.35 21.20 -14.88
CA LEU A 199 9.77 22.22 -13.92
C LEU A 199 10.87 23.07 -14.55
N ASP A 200 10.64 24.37 -14.66
CA ASP A 200 11.61 25.38 -15.13
C ASP A 200 12.69 25.68 -14.06
N LEU A 201 13.18 24.62 -13.42
CA LEU A 201 14.22 24.60 -12.39
C LEU A 201 15.44 23.81 -12.83
N ALA A 202 15.31 22.98 -13.88
CA ALA A 202 16.45 22.29 -14.47
C ALA A 202 17.45 23.30 -15.07
N GLY A 203 18.70 23.24 -14.66
CA GLY A 203 19.75 24.20 -15.05
C GLY A 203 19.82 25.45 -14.18
N VAL A 204 18.89 25.63 -13.22
CA VAL A 204 18.94 26.72 -12.26
C VAL A 204 19.96 26.41 -11.17
N GLN A 205 20.73 27.43 -10.80
CA GLN A 205 21.67 27.35 -9.70
C GLN A 205 20.92 27.51 -8.37
N LEU A 206 21.26 26.70 -7.38
CA LEU A 206 20.53 26.65 -6.11
C LEU A 206 20.46 28.01 -5.40
N ALA A 207 21.48 28.87 -5.57
CA ALA A 207 21.52 30.22 -5.04
C ALA A 207 20.46 31.17 -5.64
N ASP A 208 20.01 30.91 -6.87
CA ASP A 208 19.04 31.74 -7.58
C ASP A 208 17.59 31.39 -7.21
N ILE A 209 17.40 30.31 -6.45
CA ILE A 209 16.08 29.89 -5.99
C ILE A 209 15.68 30.73 -4.77
N PRO A 210 14.52 31.43 -4.82
CA PRO A 210 14.08 32.31 -3.74
C PRO A 210 13.46 31.52 -2.59
N PHE A 211 14.28 30.80 -1.82
CA PHE A 211 13.80 30.14 -0.61
C PHE A 211 13.36 31.16 0.46
N PRO A 212 12.24 30.92 1.16
CA PRO A 212 11.89 31.63 2.39
C PRO A 212 13.01 31.55 3.44
N GLU A 213 13.11 32.54 4.34
CA GLU A 213 14.17 32.55 5.37
C GLU A 213 14.14 31.33 6.30
N SER A 214 12.95 30.75 6.51
CA SER A 214 12.72 29.53 7.29
C SER A 214 12.80 28.24 6.49
N ALA A 215 13.24 28.30 5.22
CA ALA A 215 13.35 27.15 4.34
C ALA A 215 14.75 27.02 3.72
N GLY A 216 15.15 25.80 3.42
CA GLY A 216 16.43 25.56 2.76
C GLY A 216 16.60 24.15 2.25
N ALA A 217 17.34 24.04 1.15
CA ALA A 217 17.78 22.75 0.63
C ALA A 217 18.76 22.09 1.62
N THR A 218 18.51 20.83 1.94
CA THR A 218 19.33 20.04 2.87
C THR A 218 20.17 18.99 2.15
N LEU A 219 19.63 18.37 1.09
CA LEU A 219 20.27 17.29 0.36
C LEU A 219 19.74 17.20 -1.06
N ILE A 220 20.61 16.89 -2.03
CA ILE A 220 20.21 16.57 -3.39
C ILE A 220 20.60 15.11 -3.66
N VAL A 221 19.66 14.30 -4.13
CA VAL A 221 19.90 12.91 -4.55
C VAL A 221 19.82 12.84 -6.07
N ARG A 222 20.97 12.58 -6.71
CA ARG A 222 21.08 12.43 -8.16
C ARG A 222 21.45 10.98 -8.49
N GLY A 223 20.47 10.19 -8.88
CA GLY A 223 20.66 8.76 -9.13
C GLY A 223 21.07 7.98 -7.87
N SER A 224 22.36 7.69 -7.72
CA SER A 224 22.94 7.03 -6.52
C SER A 224 23.87 7.93 -5.71
N ASN A 225 24.03 9.18 -6.13
CA ASN A 225 24.96 10.13 -5.49
C ASN A 225 24.20 11.06 -4.56
N LEU A 226 24.75 11.26 -3.36
CA LEU A 226 24.32 12.25 -2.40
C LEU A 226 25.17 13.51 -2.59
N ILE A 227 24.54 14.61 -2.98
CA ILE A 227 25.18 15.88 -3.26
C ILE A 227 24.80 16.88 -2.17
N PRO A 228 25.77 17.44 -1.42
CA PRO A 228 25.49 18.50 -0.47
C PRO A 228 25.07 19.77 -1.22
N PRO A 229 23.99 20.46 -0.81
CA PRO A 229 23.52 21.67 -1.46
C PRO A 229 24.54 22.79 -1.23
N LYS A 230 25.23 23.18 -2.28
CA LYS A 230 26.08 24.38 -2.29
C LYS A 230 25.44 25.47 -3.15
N PRO A 231 25.72 26.75 -2.88
CA PRO A 231 25.19 27.84 -3.70
C PRO A 231 25.47 27.67 -5.19
N ASP A 232 26.61 27.09 -5.55
CA ASP A 232 27.02 26.86 -6.94
C ASP A 232 26.42 25.61 -7.59
N THR A 233 25.65 24.82 -6.84
CA THR A 233 25.08 23.55 -7.33
C THR A 233 23.96 23.82 -8.32
N ILE A 234 24.06 23.23 -9.51
CA ILE A 234 23.05 23.33 -10.57
C ILE A 234 22.11 22.12 -10.48
N LEU A 235 20.81 22.38 -10.39
CA LEU A 235 19.79 21.35 -10.40
C LEU A 235 19.66 20.73 -11.80
N ALA A 236 19.44 19.43 -11.86
CA ALA A 236 19.23 18.70 -13.10
C ALA A 236 17.92 17.93 -13.05
N VAL A 237 17.35 17.66 -14.22
CA VAL A 237 16.22 16.73 -14.36
C VAL A 237 16.59 15.39 -13.73
N GLY A 238 15.67 14.84 -12.93
CA GLY A 238 15.87 13.60 -12.19
C GLY A 238 16.52 13.75 -10.81
N ASP A 239 16.78 14.98 -10.37
CA ASP A 239 17.21 15.25 -8.99
C ASP A 239 16.03 15.15 -8.02
N HIS A 240 16.29 14.57 -6.84
CA HIS A 240 15.40 14.70 -5.69
C HIS A 240 15.99 15.72 -4.72
N LEU A 241 15.29 16.83 -4.56
CA LEU A 241 15.67 17.91 -3.66
C LEU A 241 14.92 17.77 -2.34
N TYR A 242 15.68 17.58 -1.26
CA TYR A 242 15.16 17.60 0.09
C TYR A 242 15.21 19.01 0.64
N VAL A 243 14.04 19.57 0.96
CA VAL A 243 13.89 20.92 1.50
C VAL A 243 13.32 20.83 2.90
N PHE A 244 13.98 21.51 3.84
CA PHE A 244 13.46 21.72 5.18
C PHE A 244 12.68 23.02 5.19
N SER A 245 11.50 23.05 5.80
CA SER A 245 10.66 24.25 5.85
C SER A 245 9.65 24.20 6.99
N ARG A 246 9.15 25.36 7.41
CA ARG A 246 7.99 25.41 8.31
C ARG A 246 6.72 25.02 7.57
N PRO A 247 5.72 24.42 8.25
CA PRO A 247 4.42 24.11 7.65
C PRO A 247 3.76 25.30 6.95
N ASP A 248 3.95 26.52 7.47
CA ASP A 248 3.41 27.75 6.91
C ASP A 248 4.03 28.13 5.55
N ASP A 249 5.27 27.72 5.29
CA ASP A 249 6.00 28.01 4.04
C ASP A 249 5.82 26.92 2.98
N LEU A 250 5.30 25.74 3.37
CA LEU A 250 5.13 24.60 2.48
C LEU A 250 4.29 24.92 1.23
N PRO A 251 3.18 25.70 1.30
CA PRO A 251 2.43 26.07 0.11
C PRO A 251 3.26 26.89 -0.89
N PHE A 252 4.15 27.76 -0.41
CA PHE A 252 5.02 28.56 -1.27
C PHE A 252 6.07 27.67 -1.97
N ILE A 253 6.64 26.72 -1.24
CA ILE A 253 7.58 25.75 -1.79
C ILE A 253 6.89 24.86 -2.83
N GLN A 254 5.64 24.46 -2.58
CA GLN A 254 4.85 23.67 -3.54
C GLN A 254 4.55 24.41 -4.84
N LEU A 255 4.45 25.74 -4.80
CA LEU A 255 4.31 26.55 -6.03
C LEU A 255 5.58 26.53 -6.88
N MET A 256 6.75 26.41 -6.26
CA MET A 256 8.03 26.37 -6.97
C MET A 256 8.36 24.96 -7.47
N PHE A 257 8.17 23.94 -6.63
CA PHE A 257 8.67 22.58 -6.87
C PHE A 257 7.55 21.56 -7.16
N GLY A 258 6.30 21.98 -7.19
CA GLY A 258 5.16 21.09 -7.34
C GLY A 258 4.78 20.37 -6.05
N ARG A 259 4.06 19.25 -6.17
CA ARG A 259 3.66 18.47 -5.00
C ARG A 259 4.87 17.74 -4.42
N PRO A 260 5.02 17.69 -3.08
CA PRO A 260 6.06 16.89 -2.46
C PRO A 260 5.81 15.41 -2.79
N GLU A 261 6.88 14.65 -2.95
CA GLU A 261 6.80 13.21 -3.08
C GLU A 261 6.22 12.63 -1.78
N GLU A 262 5.08 11.94 -1.87
CA GLU A 262 4.51 11.23 -0.73
C GLU A 262 5.41 10.03 -0.37
N LYS A 263 5.68 9.87 0.93
CA LYS A 263 6.40 8.73 1.50
C LYS A 263 5.52 7.50 1.62
#